data_AF-A0A942EW24-F1
#
_entry.id   AF-A0A942EW24-F1
#
_cell.length_a   1.000
_cell.length_b   1.000
_cell.length_c   1.000
_cell.angle_alpha   90.00
_cell.angle_beta   90.00
_cell.angle_gamma   90.00
#
_symmetry.space_group_name_H-M   'P 1'
#
loop_
_entity.id
_entity.type
_entity.pdbx_description
1 polymer ?
#
loop_
_entity_poly.entity_id
_entity_poly.type
_entity_poly.pdbx_seq_one_letter_code
_entity_poly.pdbx_strand_id
1 'polypeptide(L)'
;MNFDALVHAIKDIHQRTQNAAARAVNVALTCRNWLIGSYIHEYELQGQDRAKYGAELFESLASRLGALGVPNCNRSRLYRYRDFYRLYPEIRDALPGPYASLLPHVSILSSEIVATVSPQT
;
A
#
# COMPACT_ATOMS: atom_id res chain seq x y z
N MET A 1 1.95 -40.53 -26.91
CA MET A 1 2.66 -39.26 -26.67
C MET A 1 4.10 -39.47 -27.08
N ASN A 2 4.64 -38.67 -27.99
CA ASN A 2 6.05 -38.75 -28.41
C ASN A 2 6.90 -37.73 -27.63
N PHE A 3 8.22 -37.81 -27.81
CA PHE A 3 9.16 -36.94 -27.11
C PHE A 3 8.92 -35.45 -27.37
N ASP A 4 8.62 -35.08 -28.61
CA ASP A 4 8.34 -33.68 -28.97
C ASP A 4 7.10 -33.14 -28.25
N ALA A 5 6.03 -33.94 -28.17
CA ALA A 5 4.83 -33.58 -27.42
C ALA A 5 5.12 -33.37 -25.92
N LEU A 6 6.03 -34.16 -25.33
CA LEU A 6 6.50 -33.96 -23.95
C LEU A 6 7.28 -32.65 -23.81
N VAL A 7 8.21 -32.37 -24.72
CA VAL A 7 8.99 -31.11 -24.71
C VAL A 7 8.07 -29.90 -24.82
N HIS A 8 7.10 -29.93 -25.73
CA HIS A 8 6.10 -28.87 -25.87
C HIS A 8 5.25 -28.70 -24.61
N ALA A 9 4.78 -29.78 -24.01
CA ALA A 9 4.00 -29.72 -22.77
C ALA A 9 4.79 -29.09 -21.62
N ILE A 10 6.06 -29.46 -21.44
CA ILE A 10 6.93 -28.89 -20.39
C ILE A 10 7.17 -27.40 -20.65
N LYS A 11 7.46 -27.00 -21.89
CA LYS A 11 7.63 -25.59 -22.27
C LYS A 11 6.37 -24.78 -21.97
N ASP A 12 5.20 -25.31 -22.31
CA ASP A 12 3.92 -24.64 -22.07
C ASP A 12 3.63 -24.48 -20.58
N ILE A 13 3.90 -25.51 -19.77
CA ILE A 13 3.79 -25.43 -18.31
C ILE A 13 4.70 -24.32 -17.77
N HIS A 14 5.97 -24.30 -18.19
CA HIS A 14 6.91 -23.25 -17.78
C HIS A 14 6.39 -21.85 -18.13
N GLN A 15 5.97 -21.62 -19.38
CA GLN A 15 5.51 -20.31 -19.80
C GLN A 15 4.25 -19.86 -19.04
N ARG A 16 3.29 -20.76 -18.85
CA ARG A 16 2.03 -20.46 -18.13
C ARG A 16 2.29 -20.12 -16.67
N THR A 17 3.14 -20.91 -16.00
CA THR A 17 3.48 -20.71 -14.59
C THR A 17 4.32 -19.45 -14.37
N GLN A 18 5.28 -19.16 -15.25
CA GLN A 18 6.05 -17.92 -15.22
C GLN A 18 5.15 -16.69 -15.41
N ASN A 19 4.23 -16.73 -16.37
CA ASN A 19 3.28 -15.64 -16.60
C ASN A 19 2.32 -15.45 -15.42
N ALA A 20 1.88 -16.55 -14.80
CA ALA A 20 1.05 -16.49 -13.61
C ALA A 20 1.79 -15.86 -12.42
N ALA A 21 3.06 -16.22 -12.22
CA ALA A 21 3.90 -15.63 -11.16
C ALA A 21 4.10 -14.12 -11.39
N ALA A 22 4.45 -13.70 -12.61
CA ALA A 22 4.58 -12.29 -12.95
C ALA A 22 3.28 -11.51 -12.72
N ARG A 23 2.13 -12.09 -13.10
CA ARG A 23 0.82 -11.49 -12.86
C ARG A 23 0.52 -11.36 -11.36
N ALA A 24 0.79 -12.39 -10.57
CA ALA A 24 0.57 -12.37 -9.13
C ALA A 24 1.40 -11.26 -8.45
N VAL A 25 2.66 -11.11 -8.84
CA VAL A 25 3.52 -10.01 -8.36
C VAL A 25 2.94 -8.65 -8.73
N ASN A 26 2.49 -8.47 -9.99
CA ASN A 26 1.91 -7.20 -10.43
C ASN A 26 0.61 -6.85 -9.69
N VAL A 27 -0.26 -7.84 -9.44
CA VAL A 27 -1.49 -7.66 -8.64
C VAL A 27 -1.13 -7.24 -7.22
N ALA A 28 -0.19 -7.95 -6.58
CA ALA A 28 0.24 -7.63 -5.23
C ALA A 28 0.85 -6.22 -5.12
N LEU A 29 1.69 -5.82 -6.06
CA LEU A 29 2.27 -4.47 -6.11
C LEU A 29 1.21 -3.39 -6.34
N THR A 30 0.24 -3.65 -7.22
CA THR A 30 -0.87 -2.71 -7.49
C THR A 30 -1.71 -2.51 -6.24
N CYS A 31 -2.11 -3.60 -5.57
CA CYS A 31 -2.89 -3.53 -4.33
C CYS A 31 -2.10 -2.83 -3.22
N ARG A 32 -0.81 -3.17 -3.03
CA ARG A 32 0.07 -2.53 -2.04
C ARG A 32 0.14 -1.02 -2.26
N ASN A 33 0.41 -0.60 -3.49
CA ASN A 33 0.58 0.81 -3.81
C ASN A 33 -0.73 1.59 -3.62
N TRP A 34 -1.86 0.99 -3.99
CA TRP A 34 -3.18 1.59 -3.76
C TRP A 34 -3.51 1.71 -2.27
N LEU A 35 -3.27 0.65 -1.47
CA LEU A 35 -3.49 0.64 -0.02
C LEU A 35 -2.61 1.67 0.70
N ILE A 36 -1.33 1.81 0.33
CA ILE A 36 -0.49 2.88 0.88
C ILE A 36 -1.12 4.25 0.59
N GLY A 37 -1.65 4.44 -0.61
CA GLY A 37 -2.40 5.64 -0.98
C GLY A 37 -3.62 5.90 -0.10
N SER A 38 -4.40 4.85 0.21
CA SER A 38 -5.57 4.98 1.08
C SER A 38 -5.19 5.41 2.50
N TYR A 39 -4.12 4.85 3.07
CA TYR A 39 -3.63 5.26 4.39
C TYR A 39 -3.12 6.70 4.42
N ILE A 40 -2.40 7.13 3.38
CA ILE A 40 -1.92 8.52 3.28
C ILE A 40 -3.12 9.48 3.21
N HIS A 41 -4.12 9.15 2.38
CA HIS A 41 -5.30 10.00 2.22
C HIS A 41 -6.14 10.08 3.50
N GLU A 42 -6.36 8.95 4.18
CA GLU A 42 -7.09 8.91 5.45
C GLU A 42 -6.37 9.73 6.53
N TYR A 43 -5.05 9.60 6.62
CA TYR A 43 -4.23 10.41 7.54
C TYR A 43 -4.33 11.91 7.24
N GLU A 44 -4.26 12.31 5.96
CA GLU A 44 -4.43 13.71 5.55
C GLU A 44 -5.82 14.26 5.92
N LEU A 45 -6.88 13.42 5.85
CA LEU A 45 -8.26 13.80 6.17
C LEU A 45 -8.48 14.00 7.67
N GLN A 46 -7.89 13.13 8.51
CA GLN A 46 -8.09 13.19 9.96
C GLN A 46 -7.38 14.38 10.64
N GLY A 47 -6.41 15.02 9.97
CA GLY A 47 -5.92 16.36 10.29
C GLY A 47 -5.21 16.54 11.65
N GLN A 48 -5.15 15.51 12.51
CA GLN A 48 -4.69 15.64 13.90
C GLN A 48 -3.23 16.08 14.01
N ASP A 49 -2.35 15.61 13.12
CA ASP A 49 -0.92 15.92 13.15
C ASP A 49 -0.47 16.77 11.95
N ARG A 50 -1.41 17.45 11.28
CA ARG A 50 -1.11 18.33 10.13
C ARG A 50 -0.18 19.50 10.53
N ALA A 51 -0.17 19.88 11.81
CA ALA A 51 0.77 20.86 12.35
C ALA A 51 2.19 20.29 12.56
N LYS A 52 2.32 18.99 12.81
CA LYS A 52 3.59 18.32 13.12
C LYS A 52 4.34 17.82 11.88
N TYR A 53 3.60 17.28 10.91
CA TYR A 53 4.16 16.74 9.68
C TYR A 53 3.74 17.49 8.41
N GLY A 54 2.84 18.47 8.51
CA GLY A 54 2.24 19.26 7.42
C GLY A 54 2.91 19.23 6.04
N ALA A 55 3.73 20.23 5.73
CA ALA A 55 4.35 20.37 4.41
C ALA A 55 5.41 19.29 4.11
N GLU A 56 5.90 18.59 5.15
CA GLU A 56 7.00 17.63 5.08
C GLU A 56 6.54 16.17 5.19
N LEU A 57 5.23 15.90 5.10
CA LEU A 57 4.65 14.58 5.36
C LEU A 57 5.33 13.50 4.51
N PHE A 58 5.48 13.77 3.21
CA PHE A 58 6.07 12.83 2.27
C PHE A 58 7.58 12.65 2.46
N GLU A 59 8.30 13.68 2.94
CA GLU A 59 9.72 13.57 3.26
C GLU A 59 9.93 12.75 4.54
N SER A 60 9.13 13.04 5.56
CA SER A 60 9.12 12.30 6.82
C SER A 60 8.75 10.83 6.61
N LEU A 61 7.72 10.55 5.81
CA LEU A 61 7.34 9.19 5.44
C LEU A 61 8.46 8.50 4.65
N ALA A 62 9.05 9.16 3.66
CA ALA A 62 10.11 8.56 2.86
C ALA A 62 11.33 8.21 3.71
N SER A 63 11.74 9.10 4.61
CA SER A 63 12.85 8.89 5.54
C SER A 63 12.57 7.72 6.49
N ARG A 64 11.42 7.74 7.17
CA ARG A 64 11.05 6.68 8.14
C ARG A 64 10.84 5.32 7.49
N LEU A 65 10.14 5.26 6.35
CA LEU A 65 9.94 4.01 5.60
C LEU A 65 11.26 3.49 5.03
N GLY A 66 12.16 4.38 4.60
CA GLY A 66 13.52 4.03 4.20
C GLY A 66 14.32 3.41 5.35
N ALA A 67 14.26 4.01 6.54
CA ALA A 67 14.92 3.48 7.74
C ALA A 67 14.35 2.10 8.17
N LEU A 68 13.07 1.85 7.90
CA LEU A 68 12.43 0.54 8.12
C LEU A 68 12.68 -0.47 6.98
N GLY A 69 13.51 -0.13 5.99
CA GLY A 69 13.85 -1.01 4.87
C GLY A 69 12.70 -1.25 3.88
N VAL A 70 11.68 -0.38 3.88
CA VAL A 70 10.52 -0.52 2.99
C VAL A 70 10.88 0.00 1.60
N PRO A 71 10.95 -0.88 0.57
CA PRO A 71 11.34 -0.47 -0.77
C PRO A 71 10.25 0.36 -1.44
N ASN A 72 10.65 1.12 -2.47
CA ASN A 72 9.74 1.89 -3.33
C ASN A 72 8.87 2.91 -2.57
N CYS A 73 9.38 3.50 -1.49
CA CYS A 73 8.67 4.47 -0.66
C CYS A 73 9.37 5.85 -0.61
N ASN A 74 10.00 6.28 -1.70
CA ASN A 74 10.49 7.66 -1.78
C ASN A 74 9.34 8.67 -1.93
N ARG A 75 9.63 9.95 -1.67
CA ARG A 75 8.67 11.05 -1.71
C ARG A 75 7.78 11.02 -2.95
N SER A 76 8.38 11.00 -4.14
CA SER A 76 7.64 11.01 -5.41
C SER A 76 6.73 9.80 -5.60
N ARG A 77 7.15 8.61 -5.14
CA ARG A 77 6.30 7.39 -5.18
C ARG A 77 5.13 7.49 -4.22
N LEU A 78 5.36 7.97 -2.99
CA LEU A 78 4.30 8.14 -2.00
C LEU A 78 3.23 9.14 -2.48
N TYR A 79 3.65 10.24 -3.12
CA TYR A 79 2.73 11.16 -3.81
C TYR A 79 1.87 10.44 -4.85
N ARG A 80 2.50 9.64 -5.73
CA ARG A 80 1.79 8.85 -6.74
C ARG A 80 0.84 7.82 -6.13
N TYR A 81 1.19 7.20 -5.02
CA TYR A 81 0.32 6.24 -4.33
C TYR A 81 -0.94 6.93 -3.79
N ARG A 82 -0.79 8.09 -3.14
CA ARG A 82 -1.95 8.90 -2.71
C ARG A 82 -2.82 9.27 -3.91
N ASP A 83 -2.23 9.77 -4.99
CA ASP A 83 -3.00 10.18 -6.17
C ASP A 83 -3.66 8.98 -6.85
N PHE A 84 -3.01 7.82 -6.87
CA PHE A 84 -3.57 6.57 -7.37
C PHE A 84 -4.82 6.16 -6.60
N TYR A 85 -4.79 6.22 -5.27
CA TYR A 85 -6.00 5.98 -4.46
C TYR A 85 -7.12 6.98 -4.80
N ARG A 86 -6.79 8.28 -4.86
CA ARG A 86 -7.78 9.34 -5.09
C ARG A 86 -8.43 9.25 -6.47
N LEU A 87 -7.69 8.80 -7.49
CA LEU A 87 -8.18 8.68 -8.86
C LEU A 87 -9.02 7.41 -9.08
N TYR A 88 -8.78 6.35 -8.30
CA TYR A 88 -9.44 5.05 -8.48
C TYR A 88 -9.95 4.47 -7.16
N PRO A 89 -10.84 5.18 -6.43
CA PRO A 89 -11.37 4.70 -5.15
C PRO A 89 -12.15 3.37 -5.27
N GLU A 90 -12.71 3.07 -6.44
CA GLU A 90 -13.47 1.86 -6.74
C GLU A 90 -12.65 0.56 -6.68
N ILE A 91 -11.31 0.64 -6.75
CA ILE A 91 -10.44 -0.53 -6.59
C ILE A 91 -10.67 -1.22 -5.25
N ARG A 92 -11.16 -0.49 -4.24
CA ARG A 92 -11.57 -1.03 -2.94
C ARG A 92 -12.43 -2.29 -3.09
N ASP A 93 -13.42 -2.26 -3.96
CA ASP A 93 -14.40 -3.33 -4.13
C ASP A 93 -13.84 -4.49 -4.97
N ALA A 94 -12.75 -4.24 -5.70
CA ALA A 94 -12.03 -5.22 -6.50
C ALA A 94 -10.81 -5.83 -5.77
N LEU A 95 -10.56 -5.48 -4.50
CA LEU A 95 -9.44 -6.02 -3.75
C LEU A 95 -9.61 -7.52 -3.51
N PRO A 96 -8.60 -8.34 -3.82
CA PRO A 96 -8.55 -9.73 -3.39
C PRO A 96 -8.72 -9.85 -1.87
N GLY A 97 -9.40 -10.92 -1.42
CA GLY A 97 -9.74 -11.14 -0.01
C GLY A 97 -8.61 -10.87 1.00
N PRO A 98 -7.38 -11.39 0.81
CA PRO A 98 -6.26 -11.15 1.72
C PRO A 98 -5.86 -9.66 1.86
N TYR A 99 -6.18 -8.83 0.87
CA TYR A 99 -5.86 -7.40 0.88
C TYR A 99 -7.02 -6.54 1.39
N ALA A 100 -8.26 -7.01 1.29
CA ALA A 100 -9.43 -6.31 1.80
C ALA A 100 -9.37 -6.11 3.32
N SER A 101 -8.78 -7.06 4.07
CA SER A 101 -8.54 -6.94 5.52
C SER A 101 -7.44 -5.94 5.89
N LEU A 102 -6.71 -5.38 4.91
CA LEU A 102 -5.66 -4.36 5.13
C LEU A 102 -6.19 -2.94 4.90
N LEU A 103 -7.49 -2.78 4.65
CA LEU A 103 -8.08 -1.45 4.51
C LEU A 103 -7.94 -0.67 5.83
N PRO A 104 -7.76 0.66 5.77
CA PRO A 104 -7.69 1.48 6.96
C PRO A 104 -8.97 1.34 7.77
N HIS A 105 -8.86 0.79 8.98
CA HIS A 105 -9.92 0.84 9.98
C HIS A 105 -9.71 2.12 10.81
N VAL A 106 -10.76 2.96 10.87
CA VAL A 106 -10.77 4.27 11.53
C VAL A 106 -10.15 4.24 12.95
N SER A 107 -10.24 3.10 13.65
CA SER A 107 -9.71 2.92 15.01
C SER A 107 -8.18 2.83 15.15
N ILE A 108 -7.41 2.60 14.07
CA ILE A 108 -5.93 2.44 14.18
C ILE A 108 -5.20 3.79 14.13
N LEU A 109 -5.82 4.82 13.57
CA LEU A 109 -5.23 6.16 13.43
C LEU A 109 -5.48 7.08 14.64
N SER A 110 -6.28 6.63 15.61
CA SER A 110 -6.66 7.37 16.83
C SER A 110 -5.84 7.00 18.07
N SER A 111 -4.60 6.55 17.93
CA SER A 111 -3.79 6.14 19.08
C SER A 111 -3.08 7.35 19.72
N GLU A 112 -3.59 7.71 20.91
CA GLU A 112 -3.02 8.53 21.99
C GLU A 112 -3.22 10.05 21.98
N ILE A 113 -4.45 10.49 22.33
CA ILE A 113 -4.63 11.75 23.07
C ILE A 113 -4.20 11.48 24.52
N VAL A 114 -2.94 11.74 24.85
CA VAL A 114 -2.51 11.90 26.24
C VAL A 114 -3.22 13.14 26.77
N ALA A 115 -4.28 12.92 27.54
CA ALA A 115 -5.00 13.99 28.22
C ALA A 115 -4.01 14.77 29.09
N THR A 116 -3.75 16.02 28.74
CA THR A 116 -3.11 16.98 29.63
C THR A 116 -4.08 17.22 30.79
N VAL A 117 -3.75 16.69 31.96
CA VAL A 117 -4.46 17.00 33.19
C VAL A 117 -4.34 18.51 33.40
N SER A 118 -5.46 19.22 33.32
CA SER A 118 -5.51 20.64 33.66
C SER A 118 -5.15 20.81 35.14
N PRO A 119 -4.33 21.82 35.51
CA PRO A 119 -3.99 22.05 36.90
C PRO A 119 -5.24 22.51 37.64
N GLN A 120 -5.72 21.70 38.59
CA GLN A 120 -6.76 22.15 39.51
C GLN A 120 -6.12 23.02 40.59
N THR A 121 -6.75 24.17 40.81
CA THR A 121 -6.46 25.19 41.81
C THR A 121 -6.77 24.70 43.21
#